data_AF-A0A497FIX4-F1
#
_entry.id   AF-A0A497FIX4-F1
#
_cell.length_a   1.000
_cell.length_b   1.000
_cell.length_c   1.000
_cell.angle_alpha   90.00
_cell.angle_beta   90.00
_cell.angle_gamma   90.00
#
_symmetry.space_group_name_H-M   'P 1'
#
loop_
_entity.id
_entity.type
_entity.pdbx_description
1 polymer ?
#
loop_
_entity_poly.entity_id
_entity_poly.type
_entity_poly.pdbx_seq_one_letter_code
_entity_poly.pdbx_strand_id
1 'polypeptide(L)'
;MSGRGPSNYMHIGHLVIFEFVKWLQDELDAEVYIPLSDDEKYVFGKVKSLKQAYVYAIDNALDLIALGFKKGKTFFFVSTRLSEIYELSVTLSRYLTFNTVRATFGLEGEGVNSGVVFYAAVQAAHILLPTAKKGLLVLVPIAMDQDPYMRLTRDIALKAGFRKPAAIYSKYISGLTREPMSASKPETSVFLIDNEEEVRKKIWSAFTGGRPTIEEQRKLGGNPDICVVYEWLKVFVFKDLKNMNEHAYKCRSGELLCGECKRMLADALIKRLAKHKARKRQALRVIDHFFLHEVEIPSEIIKILE
;
A
#
# COMPACT_ATOMS: atom_id res chain seq x y z
N MET A 1 0.68 11.12 -7.10
CA MET A 1 -0.65 10.54 -6.78
C MET A 1 -0.46 9.06 -6.47
N SER A 2 -0.96 8.55 -5.34
CA SER A 2 -0.97 7.11 -5.06
C SER A 2 -2.11 6.79 -4.10
N GLY A 3 -2.93 5.79 -4.42
CA GLY A 3 -4.18 5.50 -3.73
C GLY A 3 -4.12 4.36 -2.74
N ARG A 4 -5.02 4.38 -1.76
CA ARG A 4 -5.23 3.29 -0.81
C ARG A 4 -6.70 2.94 -0.73
N GLY A 5 -7.03 1.71 -1.08
CA GLY A 5 -8.36 1.17 -0.87
C GLY A 5 -8.56 0.61 0.55
N PRO A 6 -9.40 1.24 1.40
CA PRO A 6 -9.50 0.93 2.82
C PRO A 6 -10.48 -0.21 3.10
N SER A 7 -10.00 -1.46 3.04
CA SER A 7 -10.80 -2.65 3.37
C SER A 7 -10.39 -3.35 4.67
N ASN A 8 -9.25 -2.98 5.24
CA ASN A 8 -8.71 -3.51 6.50
C ASN A 8 -7.54 -2.62 6.99
N TYR A 9 -7.01 -2.92 8.17
CA TYR A 9 -5.74 -2.41 8.68
C TYR A 9 -4.61 -2.64 7.70
N MET A 10 -3.66 -1.70 7.65
CA MET A 10 -2.52 -1.82 6.76
C MET A 10 -1.54 -2.89 7.26
N HIS A 11 -0.88 -3.57 6.33
CA HIS A 11 0.31 -4.37 6.56
C HIS A 11 1.55 -3.69 5.99
N ILE A 12 2.72 -4.21 6.35
CA ILE A 12 4.01 -3.61 6.01
C ILE A 12 4.22 -3.43 4.50
N GLY A 13 3.68 -4.33 3.67
CA GLY A 13 3.72 -4.19 2.22
C GLY A 13 3.08 -2.90 1.69
N HIS A 14 1.96 -2.45 2.28
CA HIS A 14 1.38 -1.15 1.91
C HIS A 14 2.29 -0.01 2.31
N LEU A 15 2.90 -0.10 3.49
CA LEU A 15 3.76 0.95 4.03
C LEU A 15 4.97 1.23 3.14
N VAL A 16 5.59 0.19 2.57
CA VAL A 16 6.75 0.34 1.67
C VAL A 16 6.43 1.17 0.43
N ILE A 17 5.26 0.95 -0.18
CA ILE A 17 4.85 1.74 -1.36
C ILE A 17 4.75 3.22 -0.99
N PHE A 18 4.14 3.54 0.15
CA PHE A 18 3.99 4.92 0.59
C PHE A 18 5.28 5.54 1.13
N GLU A 19 6.22 4.75 1.63
CA GLU A 19 7.58 5.21 1.93
C GLU A 19 8.30 5.67 0.66
N PHE A 20 8.13 4.95 -0.45
CA PHE A 20 8.64 5.39 -1.75
C PHE A 20 7.93 6.66 -2.24
N VAL A 21 6.60 6.78 -2.07
CA VAL A 21 5.86 8.01 -2.38
C VAL A 21 6.35 9.19 -1.53
N LYS A 22 6.61 8.97 -0.25
CA LYS A 22 7.16 9.97 0.67
C LYS A 22 8.59 10.38 0.29
N TRP A 23 9.43 9.42 -0.09
CA TRP A 23 10.76 9.71 -0.64
C TRP A 23 10.67 10.57 -1.91
N LEU A 24 9.79 10.24 -2.85
CA LEU A 24 9.55 11.09 -4.04
C LEU A 24 9.09 12.51 -3.67
N GLN A 25 8.27 12.66 -2.64
CA GLN A 25 7.88 13.99 -2.13
C GLN A 25 9.07 14.77 -1.55
N ASP A 26 9.99 14.08 -0.88
CA ASP A 26 11.16 14.72 -0.30
C ASP A 26 12.12 15.19 -1.40
N GLU A 27 12.43 14.32 -2.36
CA GLU A 27 13.38 14.61 -3.45
C GLU A 27 12.86 15.61 -4.48
N LEU A 28 11.57 15.53 -4.83
CA LEU A 28 10.98 16.38 -5.88
C LEU A 28 10.25 17.60 -5.32
N ASP A 29 10.16 17.71 -3.99
CA ASP A 29 9.36 18.72 -3.29
C ASP A 29 7.90 18.84 -3.80
N ALA A 30 7.36 17.71 -4.26
CA ALA A 30 6.10 17.61 -4.98
C ALA A 30 4.88 17.55 -4.05
N GLU A 31 3.73 17.96 -4.60
CA GLU A 31 2.44 17.71 -3.95
C GLU A 31 2.05 16.23 -4.07
N VAL A 32 1.55 15.67 -2.97
CA VAL A 32 1.08 14.29 -2.88
C VAL A 32 -0.41 14.27 -2.66
N TYR A 33 -1.11 13.51 -3.48
CA TYR A 33 -2.54 13.24 -3.35
C TYR A 33 -2.72 11.76 -3.04
N ILE A 34 -3.55 11.45 -2.04
CA ILE A 34 -3.81 10.10 -1.55
C ILE A 34 -5.32 9.88 -1.41
N PRO A 35 -5.97 9.29 -2.42
CA PRO A 35 -7.37 8.90 -2.36
C PRO A 35 -7.51 7.68 -1.45
N LEU A 36 -8.54 7.71 -0.61
CA LEU A 36 -9.00 6.61 0.19
C LEU A 36 -10.29 6.09 -0.46
N SER A 37 -10.15 5.09 -1.34
CA SER A 37 -11.23 4.57 -2.20
C SER A 37 -12.20 3.66 -1.46
N ASP A 38 -12.97 4.26 -0.55
CA ASP A 38 -13.97 3.60 0.28
C ASP A 38 -15.14 3.03 -0.54
N ASP A 39 -15.54 3.77 -1.58
CA ASP A 39 -16.50 3.35 -2.59
C ASP A 39 -16.08 2.08 -3.34
N GLU A 40 -14.83 1.99 -3.79
CA GLU A 40 -14.25 0.79 -4.40
C GLU A 40 -14.48 -0.42 -3.49
N LYS A 41 -14.04 -0.31 -2.24
CA LYS A 41 -14.08 -1.46 -1.33
C LYS A 41 -15.51 -1.86 -1.02
N TYR A 42 -16.46 -0.93 -1.05
CA TYR A 42 -17.87 -1.24 -0.93
C TYR A 42 -18.43 -1.93 -2.19
N VAL A 43 -18.28 -1.36 -3.39
CA VAL A 43 -18.87 -1.90 -4.62
C VAL A 43 -18.26 -3.24 -5.05
N PHE A 44 -17.00 -3.50 -4.68
CA PHE A 44 -16.33 -4.79 -4.87
C PHE A 44 -16.59 -5.79 -3.73
N GLY A 45 -17.48 -5.46 -2.79
CA GLY A 45 -17.88 -6.36 -1.69
C GLY A 45 -16.76 -6.70 -0.71
N LYS A 46 -15.74 -5.84 -0.60
CA LYS A 46 -14.60 -6.02 0.33
C LYS A 46 -14.89 -5.50 1.74
N VAL A 47 -15.94 -4.70 1.89
CA VAL A 47 -16.46 -4.18 3.17
C VAL A 47 -17.99 -4.23 3.16
N LYS A 48 -18.59 -4.30 4.34
CA LYS A 48 -20.05 -4.45 4.51
C LYS A 48 -20.80 -3.13 4.33
N SER A 49 -20.15 -1.99 4.55
CA SER A 49 -20.76 -0.67 4.47
C SER A 49 -19.72 0.43 4.23
N LEU A 50 -20.16 1.57 3.69
CA LEU A 50 -19.33 2.78 3.61
C LEU A 50 -18.89 3.27 4.99
N LYS A 51 -19.70 3.09 6.04
CA LYS A 51 -19.29 3.39 7.41
C LYS A 51 -18.06 2.58 7.83
N GLN A 52 -18.06 1.28 7.55
CA GLN A 52 -16.90 0.43 7.84
C GLN A 52 -15.67 0.85 7.01
N ALA A 53 -15.87 1.13 5.72
CA ALA A 53 -14.80 1.61 4.84
C ALA A 53 -14.20 2.93 5.34
N TYR A 54 -15.04 3.85 5.81
CA TYR A 54 -14.62 5.12 6.38
C TYR A 54 -13.78 4.95 7.66
N VAL A 55 -14.15 4.01 8.56
CA VAL A 55 -13.31 3.67 9.72
C VAL A 55 -11.91 3.24 9.27
N TYR A 56 -11.82 2.32 8.31
CA TYR A 56 -10.51 1.92 7.77
C TYR A 56 -9.81 3.05 7.03
N ALA A 57 -10.53 3.95 6.38
CA ALA A 57 -9.95 5.10 5.68
C ALA A 57 -9.23 6.02 6.67
N ILE A 58 -9.87 6.36 7.79
CA ILE A 58 -9.26 7.20 8.83
C ILE A 58 -8.08 6.47 9.50
N ASP A 59 -8.23 5.19 9.83
CA ASP A 59 -7.13 4.38 10.37
C ASP A 59 -5.90 4.36 9.45
N ASN A 60 -6.12 4.07 8.16
CA ASN A 60 -5.07 3.99 7.15
C ASN A 60 -4.46 5.39 6.90
N ALA A 61 -5.25 6.46 6.91
CA ALA A 61 -4.75 7.82 6.78
C ALA A 61 -3.77 8.17 7.92
N LEU A 62 -4.10 7.79 9.16
CA LEU A 62 -3.22 7.99 10.31
C LEU A 62 -1.90 7.22 10.17
N ASP A 63 -1.95 5.97 9.66
CA ASP A 63 -0.75 5.21 9.35
C ASP A 63 0.12 5.92 8.29
N LEU A 64 -0.51 6.50 7.28
CA LEU A 64 0.21 7.22 6.23
C LEU A 64 0.80 8.54 6.76
N ILE A 65 0.05 9.31 7.54
CA ILE A 65 0.56 10.53 8.19
C ILE A 65 1.74 10.20 9.11
N ALA A 66 1.74 9.05 9.78
CA ALA A 66 2.83 8.59 10.64
C ALA A 66 4.17 8.33 9.89
N LEU A 67 4.15 8.22 8.56
CA LEU A 67 5.36 8.21 7.73
C LEU A 67 6.06 9.59 7.66
N GLY A 68 5.36 10.65 8.06
CA GLY A 68 5.86 12.02 8.06
C GLY A 68 5.77 12.67 6.68
N PHE A 69 4.63 12.53 6.00
CA PHE A 69 4.32 13.34 4.82
C PHE A 69 4.29 14.84 5.17
N LYS A 70 4.66 15.71 4.23
CA LYS A 70 4.74 17.16 4.44
C LYS A 70 3.34 17.79 4.54
N LYS A 71 3.01 18.39 5.69
CA LYS A 71 1.80 19.19 5.88
C LYS A 71 1.75 20.33 4.86
N GLY A 72 0.57 20.60 4.28
CA GLY A 72 0.38 21.62 3.24
C GLY A 72 0.82 21.22 1.83
N LYS A 73 1.51 20.07 1.68
CA LYS A 73 1.86 19.46 0.39
C LYS A 73 1.33 18.03 0.24
N THR A 74 0.56 17.55 1.20
CA THR A 74 -0.07 16.23 1.14
C THR A 74 -1.55 16.34 1.40
N PHE A 75 -2.34 15.73 0.52
CA PHE A 75 -3.78 15.89 0.42
C PHE A 75 -4.45 14.51 0.36
N PHE A 76 -5.08 14.13 1.47
CA PHE A 76 -5.92 12.95 1.59
C PHE A 76 -7.37 13.32 1.30
N PHE A 77 -8.13 12.35 0.83
CA PHE A 77 -9.57 12.47 0.72
C PHE A 77 -10.21 11.09 0.65
N VAL A 78 -11.37 10.94 1.27
CA VAL A 78 -12.25 9.79 1.10
C VAL A 78 -13.10 10.02 -0.16
N SER A 79 -13.11 9.04 -1.06
CA SER A 79 -13.72 9.19 -2.38
C SER A 79 -15.20 9.60 -2.31
N THR A 80 -15.98 9.03 -1.39
CA THR A 80 -17.39 9.39 -1.19
C THR A 80 -17.63 10.76 -0.53
N ARG A 81 -16.58 11.42 -0.02
CA ARG A 81 -16.69 12.67 0.76
C ARG A 81 -16.18 13.91 0.03
N LEU A 82 -15.59 13.76 -1.15
CA LEU A 82 -15.08 14.86 -1.95
C LEU A 82 -15.92 15.02 -3.22
N SER A 83 -16.80 16.02 -3.27
CA SER A 83 -17.75 16.20 -4.39
C SER A 83 -17.04 16.40 -5.73
N GLU A 84 -15.84 17.02 -5.75
CA GLU A 84 -15.05 17.18 -6.97
C GLU A 84 -14.70 15.83 -7.63
N ILE A 85 -14.57 14.75 -6.84
CA ILE A 85 -14.35 13.41 -7.40
C ILE A 85 -15.57 12.95 -8.18
N TYR A 86 -16.77 13.14 -7.64
CA TYR A 86 -17.99 12.74 -8.34
C TYR A 86 -18.16 13.52 -9.65
N GLU A 87 -18.01 14.85 -9.62
CA GLU A 87 -18.11 15.71 -10.81
C GLU A 87 -17.11 15.32 -11.90
N LEU A 88 -15.86 15.08 -11.52
CA LEU A 88 -14.81 14.65 -12.45
C LEU A 88 -15.05 13.22 -12.96
N SER A 89 -15.56 12.32 -12.11
CA SER A 89 -15.89 10.94 -12.50
C SER A 89 -17.00 10.90 -13.54
N VAL A 90 -18.08 11.66 -13.33
CA VAL A 90 -19.18 11.80 -14.30
C VAL A 90 -18.65 12.37 -15.62
N THR A 91 -17.82 13.42 -15.55
CA THR A 91 -17.20 14.02 -16.74
C THR A 91 -16.36 12.99 -17.52
N LEU A 92 -15.49 12.26 -16.84
CA LEU A 92 -14.60 11.27 -17.46
C LEU A 92 -15.35 10.03 -17.97
N SER A 93 -16.46 9.66 -17.31
CA SER A 93 -17.29 8.52 -17.72
C SER A 93 -17.82 8.65 -19.15
N ARG A 94 -18.00 9.88 -19.66
CA ARG A 94 -18.43 10.14 -21.04
C ARG A 94 -17.47 9.60 -22.10
N TYR A 95 -16.23 9.32 -21.73
CA TYR A 95 -15.18 8.80 -22.60
C TYR A 95 -14.89 7.31 -22.38
N LEU A 96 -15.59 6.65 -21.44
CA LEU A 96 -15.46 5.24 -21.11
C LEU A 96 -16.73 4.48 -21.51
N THR A 97 -16.63 3.62 -22.52
CA THR A 97 -17.74 2.73 -22.86
C THR A 97 -17.77 1.54 -21.91
N PHE A 98 -18.96 0.98 -21.66
CA PHE A 98 -19.10 -0.27 -20.91
C PHE A 98 -18.25 -1.39 -21.50
N ASN A 99 -18.23 -1.54 -22.83
CA ASN A 99 -17.44 -2.58 -23.50
C ASN A 99 -15.93 -2.43 -23.25
N THR A 100 -15.42 -1.19 -23.22
CA THR A 100 -14.01 -0.92 -22.91
C THR A 100 -13.67 -1.32 -21.48
N VAL A 101 -14.50 -0.92 -20.51
CA VAL A 101 -14.29 -1.27 -19.09
C VAL A 101 -14.39 -2.78 -18.90
N ARG A 102 -15.43 -3.40 -19.47
CA ARG A 102 -15.65 -4.85 -19.42
C ARG A 102 -14.46 -5.64 -19.95
N ALA A 103 -13.97 -5.27 -21.14
CA ALA A 103 -12.83 -5.95 -21.76
C ALA A 103 -11.52 -5.75 -20.97
N THR A 104 -11.32 -4.57 -20.37
CA THR A 104 -10.09 -4.25 -19.64
C THR A 104 -9.96 -5.02 -18.33
N PHE A 105 -11.07 -5.19 -17.61
CA PHE A 105 -11.07 -5.85 -16.30
C PHE A 105 -11.57 -7.29 -16.34
N GLY A 106 -11.86 -7.85 -17.52
CA GLY A 106 -12.42 -9.20 -17.65
C GLY A 106 -13.73 -9.36 -16.88
N LEU A 107 -14.61 -8.36 -16.94
CA LEU A 107 -15.88 -8.40 -16.22
C LEU A 107 -16.83 -9.36 -16.95
N GLU A 108 -17.06 -10.53 -16.37
CA GLU A 108 -17.93 -11.58 -16.93
C GLU A 108 -19.15 -11.84 -16.03
N GLY A 109 -20.30 -12.11 -16.65
CA GLY A 109 -21.49 -12.66 -15.98
C GLY A 109 -22.54 -11.65 -15.48
N GLU A 110 -23.69 -12.20 -15.08
CA GLU A 110 -24.91 -11.49 -14.64
C GLU A 110 -24.83 -10.90 -13.21
N GLY A 111 -23.64 -10.83 -12.59
CA GLY A 111 -23.44 -10.38 -11.20
C GLY A 111 -22.64 -9.09 -11.02
N VAL A 112 -22.16 -8.47 -12.11
CA VAL A 112 -21.35 -7.25 -12.05
C VAL A 112 -22.26 -6.04 -11.82
N ASN A 113 -22.19 -5.44 -10.62
CA ASN A 113 -22.98 -4.25 -10.32
C ASN A 113 -22.46 -3.00 -11.05
N SER A 114 -23.34 -2.01 -11.26
CA SER A 114 -23.01 -0.76 -11.96
C SER A 114 -21.89 0.04 -11.30
N GLY A 115 -21.73 -0.07 -9.97
CA GLY A 115 -20.65 0.57 -9.23
C GLY A 115 -19.27 0.06 -9.63
N VAL A 116 -19.12 -1.24 -9.86
CA VAL A 116 -17.84 -1.83 -10.34
C VAL A 116 -17.44 -1.25 -11.70
N VAL A 117 -18.40 -1.06 -12.60
CA VAL A 117 -18.15 -0.45 -13.91
C VAL A 117 -17.78 1.03 -13.76
N PHE A 118 -18.57 1.76 -12.98
CA PHE A 118 -18.38 3.21 -12.80
C PHE A 118 -17.07 3.54 -12.08
N TYR A 119 -16.56 2.64 -11.22
CA TYR A 119 -15.31 2.86 -10.51
C TYR A 119 -14.10 3.08 -11.42
N ALA A 120 -14.11 2.59 -12.67
CA ALA A 120 -13.07 2.93 -13.64
C ALA A 120 -12.96 4.44 -13.89
N ALA A 121 -14.10 5.14 -13.92
CA ALA A 121 -14.14 6.60 -14.04
C ALA A 121 -13.69 7.28 -12.74
N VAL A 122 -14.06 6.72 -11.58
CA VAL A 122 -13.63 7.22 -10.27
C VAL A 122 -12.11 7.14 -10.09
N GLN A 123 -11.50 6.01 -10.44
CA GLN A 123 -10.06 5.86 -10.35
C GLN A 123 -9.32 6.77 -11.35
N ALA A 124 -9.89 7.02 -12.52
CA ALA A 124 -9.36 8.02 -13.45
C ALA A 124 -9.49 9.45 -12.88
N ALA A 125 -10.61 9.76 -12.22
CA ALA A 125 -10.82 11.04 -11.54
C ALA A 125 -9.83 11.25 -10.40
N HIS A 126 -9.55 10.21 -9.61
CA HIS A 126 -8.45 10.22 -8.66
C HIS A 126 -7.16 10.64 -9.36
N ILE A 127 -6.70 9.86 -10.33
CA ILE A 127 -5.41 10.09 -10.99
C ILE A 127 -5.31 11.50 -11.59
N LEU A 128 -6.39 12.01 -12.18
CA LEU A 128 -6.41 13.30 -12.88
C LEU A 128 -6.78 14.49 -11.99
N LEU A 129 -7.19 14.29 -10.74
CA LEU A 129 -7.58 15.38 -9.83
C LEU A 129 -6.51 16.48 -9.71
N PRO A 130 -5.20 16.19 -9.55
CA PRO A 130 -4.18 17.25 -9.46
C PRO A 130 -4.06 18.06 -10.76
N THR A 131 -4.23 17.39 -11.91
CA THR A 131 -4.27 18.05 -13.21
C THR A 131 -5.51 18.93 -13.34
N ALA A 132 -6.68 18.42 -12.94
CA ALA A 132 -7.94 19.16 -13.03
C ALA A 132 -7.96 20.38 -12.10
N LYS A 133 -7.43 20.25 -10.87
CA LYS A 133 -7.47 21.31 -9.84
C LYS A 133 -6.41 22.39 -10.03
N LYS A 134 -5.21 22.01 -10.50
CA LYS A 134 -4.02 22.89 -10.51
C LYS A 134 -3.22 22.84 -11.81
N GLY A 135 -3.67 22.08 -12.80
CA GLY A 135 -2.91 21.89 -14.03
C GLY A 135 -1.58 21.16 -13.82
N LEU A 136 -1.41 20.36 -12.76
CA LEU A 136 -0.14 19.68 -12.47
C LEU A 136 0.13 18.48 -13.42
N LEU A 137 1.40 18.10 -13.55
CA LEU A 137 1.77 16.79 -14.10
C LEU A 137 1.66 15.74 -13.00
N VAL A 138 1.17 14.54 -13.35
CA VAL A 138 0.93 13.47 -12.38
C VAL A 138 1.86 12.31 -12.62
N LEU A 139 2.57 11.91 -11.56
CA LEU A 139 3.31 10.66 -11.44
C LEU A 139 2.56 9.73 -10.48
N VAL A 140 2.32 8.48 -10.90
CA VAL A 140 1.60 7.46 -10.14
C VAL A 140 2.48 6.25 -9.84
N PRO A 141 3.03 6.13 -8.62
CA PRO A 141 3.65 4.90 -8.16
C PRO A 141 2.56 3.85 -7.92
N ILE A 142 2.62 2.75 -8.68
CA ILE A 142 1.63 1.67 -8.67
C ILE A 142 2.31 0.31 -8.73
N ALA A 143 1.57 -0.73 -8.35
CA ALA A 143 1.93 -2.10 -8.69
C ALA A 143 1.29 -2.52 -10.02
N MET A 144 1.77 -3.64 -10.58
CA MET A 144 1.38 -4.11 -11.92
C MET A 144 -0.12 -4.41 -12.07
N ASP A 145 -0.80 -4.80 -11.00
CA ASP A 145 -2.23 -5.08 -10.95
C ASP A 145 -3.11 -3.83 -11.16
N GLN A 146 -2.55 -2.64 -10.91
CA GLN A 146 -3.25 -1.35 -11.09
C GLN A 146 -3.05 -0.76 -12.50
N ASP A 147 -2.18 -1.35 -13.32
CA ASP A 147 -1.91 -0.90 -14.69
C ASP A 147 -3.17 -0.77 -15.57
N PRO A 148 -4.18 -1.66 -15.48
CA PRO A 148 -5.40 -1.52 -16.28
C PRO A 148 -6.11 -0.16 -16.06
N TYR A 149 -6.19 0.32 -14.81
CA TYR A 149 -6.74 1.64 -14.51
C TYR A 149 -5.86 2.76 -15.08
N MET A 150 -4.54 2.61 -15.00
CA MET A 150 -3.59 3.58 -15.53
C MET A 150 -3.70 3.72 -17.05
N ARG A 151 -3.82 2.61 -17.77
CA ARG A 151 -4.00 2.57 -19.23
C ARG A 151 -5.30 3.24 -19.65
N LEU A 152 -6.42 2.87 -19.02
CA LEU A 152 -7.71 3.52 -19.28
C LEU A 152 -7.66 5.02 -19.03
N THR A 153 -7.03 5.43 -17.93
CA THR A 153 -6.89 6.85 -17.60
C THR A 153 -6.12 7.60 -18.69
N ARG A 154 -5.01 7.03 -19.20
CA ARG A 154 -4.23 7.64 -20.29
C ARG A 154 -5.02 7.73 -21.61
N ASP A 155 -5.87 6.75 -21.88
CA ASP A 155 -6.69 6.71 -23.11
C ASP A 155 -7.77 7.80 -23.10
N ILE A 156 -8.35 8.09 -21.94
CA ILE A 156 -9.40 9.12 -21.81
C ILE A 156 -8.85 10.51 -21.50
N ALA A 157 -7.65 10.63 -20.90
CA ALA A 157 -7.10 11.92 -20.47
C ALA A 157 -7.07 12.96 -21.60
N LEU A 158 -6.51 12.61 -22.77
CA LEU A 158 -6.44 13.55 -23.91
C LEU A 158 -7.82 13.93 -24.44
N LYS A 159 -8.77 12.98 -24.49
CA LYS A 159 -10.14 13.23 -24.96
C LYS A 159 -10.90 14.20 -24.04
N ALA A 160 -10.58 14.15 -22.75
CA ALA A 160 -11.10 15.05 -21.72
C ALA A 160 -10.29 16.35 -21.58
N GLY A 161 -9.30 16.61 -22.44
CA GLY A 161 -8.50 17.84 -22.41
C GLY A 161 -7.38 17.85 -21.35
N PHE A 162 -7.06 16.70 -20.75
CA PHE A 162 -6.00 16.56 -19.75
C PHE A 162 -4.70 16.00 -20.32
N ARG A 163 -3.58 16.30 -19.67
CA ARG A 163 -2.28 15.67 -19.95
C ARG A 163 -2.27 14.23 -19.45
N LYS A 164 -1.63 13.33 -20.20
CA LYS A 164 -1.48 11.92 -19.79
C LYS A 164 -0.64 11.81 -18.51
N PRO A 165 -1.11 11.07 -17.49
CA PRO A 165 -0.32 10.81 -16.30
C PRO A 165 0.83 9.83 -16.61
N ALA A 166 1.93 9.93 -15.87
CA ALA A 166 3.05 8.98 -15.89
C ALA A 166 2.92 7.97 -14.75
N ALA A 167 3.47 6.76 -14.91
CA ALA A 167 3.47 5.73 -13.89
C ALA A 167 4.89 5.21 -13.62
N ILE A 168 5.14 4.81 -12.36
CA ILE A 168 6.30 4.02 -11.95
C ILE A 168 5.76 2.71 -11.37
N TYR A 169 6.28 1.59 -11.87
CA TYR A 169 5.85 0.27 -11.46
C TYR A 169 6.74 -0.25 -10.34
N SER A 170 6.14 -0.57 -9.20
CA SER A 170 6.79 -1.24 -8.08
C SER A 170 6.49 -2.74 -8.14
N LYS A 171 7.52 -3.54 -7.85
CA LYS A 171 7.32 -4.96 -7.54
C LYS A 171 6.83 -5.10 -6.11
N TYR A 172 5.89 -6.01 -5.87
CA TYR A 172 5.51 -6.37 -4.51
C TYR A 172 6.64 -7.10 -3.80
N ILE A 173 6.75 -6.86 -2.49
CA ILE A 173 7.53 -7.71 -1.59
C ILE A 173 6.72 -8.97 -1.34
N SER A 174 7.35 -10.14 -1.39
CA SER A 174 6.65 -11.39 -1.08
C SER A 174 6.11 -11.40 0.34
N GLY A 175 4.92 -11.98 0.54
CA GLY A 175 4.43 -12.30 1.87
C GLY A 175 5.27 -13.40 2.52
N LEU A 176 5.08 -13.60 3.82
CA LEU A 176 5.90 -14.50 4.64
C LEU A 176 5.90 -15.95 4.14
N THR A 177 4.85 -16.38 3.45
CA THR A 177 4.68 -17.72 2.87
C THR A 177 5.03 -17.78 1.37
N ARG A 178 5.64 -16.72 0.81
CA ARG A 178 5.86 -16.44 -0.62
C ARG A 178 4.62 -16.00 -1.41
N GLU A 179 3.42 -16.28 -0.92
CA GLU A 179 2.20 -15.73 -1.48
C GLU A 179 2.14 -14.20 -1.27
N PRO A 180 1.42 -13.44 -2.11
CA PRO A 180 1.18 -12.01 -1.86
C PRO A 180 0.54 -11.77 -0.49
N MET A 181 0.93 -10.66 0.16
CA MET A 181 0.33 -10.23 1.43
C MET A 181 -1.18 -9.99 1.23
N SER A 182 -2.00 -10.62 2.07
CA SER A 182 -3.46 -10.45 2.04
C SER A 182 -4.04 -10.33 3.44
N ALA A 183 -5.01 -9.43 3.58
CA ALA A 183 -5.82 -9.31 4.77
C ALA A 183 -6.67 -10.57 5.07
N SER A 184 -7.03 -11.34 4.03
CA SER A 184 -7.79 -12.59 4.17
C SER A 184 -6.92 -13.79 4.55
N LYS A 185 -5.60 -13.66 4.47
CA LYS A 185 -4.60 -14.68 4.84
C LYS A 185 -3.58 -14.06 5.81
N PRO A 186 -3.95 -13.82 7.08
CA PRO A 186 -3.14 -13.05 8.03
C PRO A 186 -1.71 -13.58 8.23
N GLU A 187 -1.49 -14.87 8.03
CA GLU A 187 -0.19 -15.55 8.09
C GLU A 187 0.79 -15.12 7.00
N THR A 188 0.30 -14.55 5.89
CA THR A 188 1.12 -14.00 4.81
C THR A 188 1.75 -12.65 5.17
N SER A 189 1.24 -11.96 6.20
CA SER A 189 1.42 -10.52 6.39
C SER A 189 1.75 -10.13 7.83
N VAL A 190 2.61 -9.13 8.00
CA VAL A 190 2.77 -8.42 9.28
C VAL A 190 1.95 -7.14 9.22
N PHE A 191 0.89 -7.06 10.04
CA PHE A 191 0.04 -5.86 10.16
C PHE A 191 0.70 -4.79 11.02
N LEU A 192 0.38 -3.54 10.74
CA LEU A 192 0.90 -2.41 11.54
C LEU A 192 0.37 -2.41 12.97
N ILE A 193 -0.74 -3.12 13.21
CA ILE A 193 -1.35 -3.31 14.52
C ILE A 193 -0.79 -4.50 15.31
N ASP A 194 -0.04 -5.41 14.66
CA ASP A 194 0.48 -6.63 15.32
C ASP A 194 1.30 -6.29 16.57
N ASN A 195 1.16 -7.09 17.63
CA ASN A 195 1.97 -6.99 18.84
C ASN A 195 3.31 -7.74 18.65
N GLU A 196 4.22 -7.63 19.62
CA GLU A 196 5.54 -8.24 19.50
C GLU A 196 5.50 -9.77 19.35
N GLU A 197 4.60 -10.43 20.08
CA GLU A 197 4.44 -11.88 20.06
C GLU A 197 4.00 -12.35 18.68
N GLU A 198 2.97 -11.71 18.10
CA GLU A 198 2.47 -12.01 16.76
C GLU A 198 3.53 -11.76 15.69
N VAL A 199 4.30 -10.67 15.79
CA VAL A 199 5.42 -10.42 14.87
C VAL A 199 6.46 -11.55 14.97
N ARG A 200 6.90 -11.92 16.19
CA ARG A 200 7.87 -13.01 16.37
C ARG A 200 7.35 -14.32 15.80
N LYS A 201 6.11 -14.68 16.13
CA LYS A 201 5.45 -15.90 15.66
C LYS A 201 5.38 -15.95 14.13
N LYS A 202 4.89 -14.89 13.48
CA LYS A 202 4.78 -14.81 12.02
C LYS A 202 6.14 -14.88 11.33
N ILE A 203 7.14 -14.13 11.81
CA ILE A 203 8.50 -14.20 11.25
C ILE A 203 9.13 -15.58 11.46
N TRP A 204 8.85 -16.24 12.58
CA TRP A 204 9.35 -17.59 12.85
C TRP A 204 8.78 -18.63 11.88
N SER A 205 7.54 -18.44 11.43
CA SER A 205 6.88 -19.27 10.41
C SER A 205 7.21 -18.90 8.97
N ALA A 206 7.97 -17.82 8.73
CA ALA A 206 8.29 -17.36 7.39
C ALA A 206 9.13 -18.37 6.59
N PHE A 207 8.87 -18.43 5.28
CA PHE A 207 9.61 -19.25 4.33
C PHE A 207 11.08 -18.84 4.28
N THR A 208 11.97 -19.82 4.42
CA THR A 208 13.41 -19.64 4.33
C THR A 208 14.01 -20.55 3.29
N GLY A 209 15.05 -20.09 2.60
CA GLY A 209 15.84 -20.93 1.69
C GLY A 209 16.94 -21.75 2.37
N GLY A 210 16.92 -21.87 3.71
CA GLY A 210 17.87 -22.70 4.44
C GLY A 210 17.51 -24.18 4.44
N ARG A 211 18.27 -24.96 5.21
CA ARG A 211 18.13 -26.42 5.32
C ARG A 211 17.31 -26.86 6.54
N PRO A 212 16.71 -28.07 6.52
CA PRO A 212 15.98 -28.62 7.66
C PRO A 212 16.79 -28.76 8.95
N THR A 213 18.09 -29.06 8.85
CA THR A 213 18.96 -29.25 10.03
C THR A 213 20.10 -28.24 10.08
N ILE A 214 20.61 -27.97 11.29
CA ILE A 214 21.79 -27.10 11.50
C ILE A 214 23.02 -27.69 10.81
N GLU A 215 23.20 -29.01 10.88
CA GLU A 215 24.33 -29.69 10.24
C GLU A 215 24.32 -29.52 8.72
N GLU A 216 23.17 -29.75 8.07
CA GLU A 216 23.03 -29.52 6.63
C GLU A 216 23.24 -28.05 6.26
N GLN A 217 22.70 -27.12 7.07
CA GLN A 217 22.90 -25.69 6.85
C GLN A 217 24.40 -25.33 6.92
N ARG A 218 25.13 -25.86 7.90
CA ARG A 218 26.57 -25.60 8.08
C ARG A 218 27.41 -26.21 6.96
N LYS A 219 27.02 -27.38 6.44
CA LYS A 219 27.76 -28.12 5.41
C LYS A 219 27.47 -27.65 3.99
N LEU A 220 26.20 -27.36 3.69
CA LEU A 220 25.72 -27.11 2.32
C LEU A 220 25.26 -25.66 2.10
N GLY A 221 25.16 -24.87 3.16
CA GLY A 221 24.63 -23.51 3.09
C GLY A 221 23.14 -23.43 2.77
N GLY A 222 22.63 -22.20 2.84
CA GLY A 222 21.28 -21.83 2.43
C GLY A 222 21.25 -21.11 1.07
N ASN A 223 20.06 -21.00 0.50
CA ASN A 223 19.77 -20.24 -0.70
C ASN A 223 19.06 -18.92 -0.36
N PRO A 224 19.79 -17.78 -0.27
CA PRO A 224 19.17 -16.49 0.03
C PRO A 224 18.25 -16.00 -1.09
N ASP A 225 18.40 -16.46 -2.33
CA ASP A 225 17.67 -15.94 -3.50
C ASP A 225 16.19 -16.35 -3.52
N ILE A 226 15.84 -17.40 -2.77
CA ILE A 226 14.44 -17.83 -2.55
C ILE A 226 13.93 -17.49 -1.15
N CYS A 227 14.75 -16.89 -0.29
CA CYS A 227 14.47 -16.72 1.14
C CYS A 227 13.69 -15.42 1.41
N VAL A 228 12.45 -15.52 1.89
CA VAL A 228 11.61 -14.35 2.20
C VAL A 228 12.19 -13.54 3.36
N VAL A 229 12.77 -14.21 4.36
CA VAL A 229 13.43 -13.52 5.48
C VAL A 229 14.58 -12.65 4.98
N TYR A 230 15.38 -13.15 4.03
CA TYR A 230 16.46 -12.36 3.44
C TYR A 230 15.92 -11.22 2.56
N GLU A 231 14.85 -11.45 1.79
CA GLU A 231 14.14 -10.40 1.06
C GLU A 231 13.69 -9.26 1.97
N TRP A 232 13.09 -9.58 3.12
CA TRP A 232 12.64 -8.57 4.08
C TRP A 232 13.82 -7.89 4.80
N LEU A 233 14.91 -8.60 5.10
CA LEU A 233 16.12 -7.98 5.64
C LEU A 233 16.71 -6.94 4.67
N LYS A 234 16.70 -7.22 3.36
CA LYS A 234 17.10 -6.25 2.31
C LYS A 234 16.26 -4.98 2.33
N VAL A 235 14.96 -5.08 2.59
CA VAL A 235 14.06 -3.93 2.59
C VAL A 235 14.12 -3.16 3.91
N PHE A 236 14.15 -3.86 5.05
CA PHE A 236 13.88 -3.24 6.35
C PHE A 236 15.11 -3.04 7.24
N VAL A 237 16.23 -3.71 6.94
CA VAL A 237 17.39 -3.76 7.84
C VAL A 237 18.67 -3.30 7.18
N PHE A 238 18.98 -3.82 5.98
CA PHE A 238 20.21 -3.46 5.29
C PHE A 238 20.10 -2.07 4.67
N LYS A 239 21.19 -1.30 4.75
CA LYS A 239 21.28 0.08 4.23
C LYS A 239 22.08 0.19 2.94
N ASP A 240 22.86 -0.83 2.62
CA ASP A 240 23.78 -0.83 1.50
C ASP A 240 23.97 -2.24 0.94
N LEU A 241 24.44 -2.29 -0.32
CA LEU A 241 24.69 -3.53 -1.04
C LEU A 241 25.79 -4.38 -0.40
N LYS A 242 26.74 -3.76 0.32
CA LYS A 242 27.85 -4.48 0.96
C LYS A 242 27.32 -5.41 2.05
N ASN A 243 26.51 -4.89 2.97
CA ASN A 243 25.87 -5.65 4.04
C ASN A 243 24.95 -6.74 3.49
N MET A 244 24.20 -6.42 2.41
CA MET A 244 23.35 -7.41 1.73
C MET A 244 24.17 -8.58 1.17
N ASN A 245 25.25 -8.27 0.45
CA ASN A 245 26.10 -9.27 -0.20
C ASN A 245 26.88 -10.11 0.83
N GLU A 246 27.39 -9.48 1.89
CA GLU A 246 28.07 -10.19 2.98
C GLU A 246 27.11 -11.16 3.68
N HIS A 247 25.89 -10.73 4.00
CA HIS A 247 24.90 -11.60 4.62
C HIS A 247 24.48 -12.77 3.69
N ALA A 248 24.34 -12.51 2.39
CA ALA A 248 24.09 -13.57 1.42
C ALA A 248 25.25 -14.57 1.32
N TYR A 249 26.49 -14.08 1.35
CA TYR A 249 27.68 -14.94 1.36
C TYR A 249 27.70 -15.84 2.61
N LYS A 250 27.50 -15.27 3.80
CA LYS A 250 27.43 -16.02 5.07
C LYS A 250 26.30 -17.06 5.10
N CYS A 251 25.17 -16.76 4.46
CA CYS A 251 24.08 -17.72 4.29
C CYS A 251 24.50 -18.87 3.36
N ARG A 252 25.12 -18.56 2.21
CA ARG A 252 25.58 -19.56 1.23
C ARG A 252 26.74 -20.42 1.73
N SER A 253 27.59 -19.90 2.61
CA SER A 253 28.69 -20.64 3.22
C SER A 253 28.27 -21.53 4.40
N GLY A 254 27.03 -21.39 4.89
CA GLY A 254 26.57 -22.07 6.09
C GLY A 254 27.05 -21.44 7.41
N GLU A 255 27.75 -20.30 7.35
CA GLU A 255 28.15 -19.54 8.53
C GLU A 255 26.94 -19.00 9.30
N LEU A 256 25.83 -18.76 8.61
CA LEU A 256 24.64 -18.15 9.19
C LEU A 256 23.46 -19.12 9.25
N LEU A 257 22.78 -19.18 10.40
CA LEU A 257 21.59 -20.01 10.63
C LEU A 257 20.30 -19.21 10.40
N CYS A 258 19.26 -19.85 9.87
CA CYS A 258 17.98 -19.18 9.60
C CYS A 258 17.32 -18.57 10.84
N GLY A 259 17.51 -19.18 12.02
CA GLY A 259 17.00 -18.64 13.29
C GLY A 259 17.63 -17.28 13.64
N GLU A 260 18.88 -17.05 13.26
CA GLU A 260 19.57 -15.77 13.46
C GLU A 260 19.00 -14.70 12.53
N CYS A 261 18.77 -15.01 11.25
CA CYS A 261 18.06 -14.12 10.32
C CYS A 261 16.68 -13.73 10.87
N LYS A 262 15.91 -14.73 11.34
CA LYS A 262 14.54 -14.55 11.83
C LYS A 262 14.50 -13.64 13.05
N ARG A 263 15.41 -13.84 14.01
CA ARG A 263 15.53 -12.98 15.19
C ARG A 263 15.88 -11.54 14.81
N MET A 264 16.89 -11.37 13.96
CA MET A 264 17.32 -10.05 13.47
C MET A 264 16.17 -9.29 12.78
N LEU A 265 15.41 -9.98 11.93
CA LEU A 265 14.26 -9.38 11.25
C LEU A 265 13.15 -9.03 12.25
N ALA A 266 12.77 -9.96 13.14
CA ALA A 266 11.70 -9.75 14.11
C ALA A 266 11.99 -8.55 15.01
N ASP A 267 13.20 -8.45 15.56
CA ASP A 267 13.58 -7.34 16.45
C ASP A 267 13.58 -5.99 15.71
N ALA A 268 14.04 -5.96 14.46
CA ALA A 268 14.00 -4.77 13.64
C ALA A 268 12.56 -4.30 13.34
N LEU A 269 11.67 -5.25 13.00
CA LEU A 269 10.26 -4.94 12.73
C LEU A 269 9.52 -4.49 13.99
N ILE A 270 9.74 -5.15 15.13
CA ILE A 270 9.16 -4.75 16.41
C ILE A 270 9.53 -3.30 16.75
N LYS A 271 10.83 -2.97 16.67
CA LYS A 271 11.32 -1.62 16.91
C LYS A 271 10.71 -0.60 15.94
N ARG A 272 10.53 -0.99 14.68
CA ARG A 272 9.90 -0.14 13.66
C ARG A 272 8.42 0.09 13.96
N LEU A 273 7.66 -0.96 14.25
CA LEU A 273 6.24 -0.90 14.55
C LEU A 273 5.96 -0.10 15.82
N ALA A 274 6.77 -0.25 16.87
CA ALA A 274 6.65 0.55 18.08
C ALA A 274 6.80 2.05 17.79
N LYS A 275 7.80 2.44 16.99
CA LYS A 275 7.98 3.84 16.55
C LYS A 275 6.81 4.31 15.69
N HIS A 276 6.33 3.46 14.79
CA HIS A 276 5.21 3.77 13.90
C HIS A 276 3.92 4.02 14.70
N LYS A 277 3.59 3.14 15.64
CA LYS A 277 2.44 3.28 16.55
C LYS A 277 2.50 4.59 17.36
N ALA A 278 3.67 4.94 17.88
CA ALA A 278 3.87 6.22 18.58
C ALA A 278 3.60 7.43 17.68
N ARG A 279 4.07 7.41 16.42
CA ARG A 279 3.80 8.46 15.44
C ARG A 279 2.33 8.50 15.01
N LYS A 280 1.68 7.35 14.86
CA LYS A 280 0.24 7.25 14.54
C LYS A 280 -0.63 7.95 15.61
N ARG A 281 -0.30 7.78 16.89
CA ARG A 281 -0.97 8.51 17.99
C ARG A 281 -0.80 10.03 17.87
N GLN A 282 0.38 10.50 17.45
CA GLN A 282 0.62 11.94 17.22
C GLN A 282 -0.11 12.46 15.98
N ALA A 283 -0.22 11.64 14.93
CA ALA A 283 -0.91 11.98 13.69
C ALA A 283 -2.38 12.38 13.91
N LEU A 284 -3.04 11.80 14.92
CA LEU A 284 -4.42 12.13 15.27
C LEU A 284 -4.61 13.63 15.55
N ARG A 285 -3.60 14.30 16.11
CA ARG A 285 -3.68 15.73 16.48
C ARG A 285 -3.61 16.67 15.27
N VAL A 286 -3.20 16.16 14.11
CA VAL A 286 -2.91 16.98 12.93
C VAL A 286 -3.65 16.50 11.68
N ILE A 287 -4.51 15.49 11.80
CA ILE A 287 -5.18 14.84 10.67
C ILE A 287 -5.97 15.83 9.81
N ASP A 288 -6.65 16.80 10.41
CA ASP A 288 -7.47 17.79 9.69
C ASP A 288 -6.65 18.63 8.71
N HIS A 289 -5.35 18.80 8.95
CA HIS A 289 -4.48 19.56 8.05
C HIS A 289 -4.10 18.82 6.77
N PHE A 290 -4.44 17.53 6.69
CA PHE A 290 -4.08 16.66 5.59
C PHE A 290 -5.26 16.36 4.67
N PHE A 291 -6.50 16.58 5.09
CA PHE A 291 -7.68 16.26 4.30
C PHE A 291 -8.21 17.44 3.47
N LEU A 292 -8.76 17.12 2.30
CA LEU A 292 -9.44 18.10 1.43
C LEU A 292 -10.91 18.33 1.77
N HIS A 293 -11.45 17.63 2.76
CA HIS A 293 -12.81 17.75 3.26
C HIS A 293 -12.79 17.61 4.79
N GLU A 294 -13.91 17.93 5.43
CA GLU A 294 -14.07 17.76 6.88
C GLU A 294 -13.94 16.29 7.29
N VAL A 295 -13.28 16.04 8.43
CA VAL A 295 -12.99 14.70 8.93
C VAL A 295 -13.67 14.50 10.27
N GLU A 296 -14.58 13.53 10.31
CA GLU A 296 -15.11 12.99 11.56
C GLU A 296 -14.23 11.82 12.01
N ILE A 297 -13.76 11.82 13.26
CA ILE A 297 -12.97 10.72 13.83
C ILE A 297 -13.92 9.67 14.43
N PRO A 298 -13.99 8.44 13.90
CA PRO A 298 -14.82 7.40 14.47
C PRO A 298 -14.35 7.02 15.88
N SER A 299 -15.30 6.72 16.77
CA SER A 299 -15.03 6.29 18.14
C SER A 299 -14.16 5.04 18.22
N GLU A 300 -14.24 4.19 17.20
CA GLU A 300 -13.47 2.97 17.02
C GLU A 300 -11.97 3.28 16.91
N ILE A 301 -11.60 4.39 16.27
CA ILE A 301 -10.20 4.81 16.13
C ILE A 301 -9.60 5.21 17.48
N ILE A 302 -10.37 5.90 18.32
CA ILE A 302 -9.92 6.32 19.65
C ILE A 302 -9.58 5.08 20.49
N LYS A 303 -10.47 4.07 20.48
CA LYS A 303 -10.27 2.80 21.20
C LYS A 303 -9.07 1.99 20.71
N ILE A 304 -8.71 2.10 19.42
CA ILE A 304 -7.55 1.39 18.83
C ILE A 304 -6.23 2.06 19.25
N LEU A 305 -6.25 3.36 19.51
CA LEU A 305 -5.06 4.15 19.83
C LEU A 305 -4.74 4.19 21.33
N GLU A 306 -5.73 4.01 22.20
CA GLU A 306 -5.57 3.79 23.65
C GLU A 306 -4.76 2.51 23.93
#